data_AF-A0A942LF81-F1
#
_entry.id   AF-A0A942LF81-F1
#
_cell.length_a   1.000
_cell.length_b   1.000
_cell.length_c   1.000
_cell.angle_alpha   90.00
_cell.angle_beta   90.00
_cell.angle_gamma   90.00
#
_symmetry.space_group_name_H-M   'P 1'
#
loop_
_entity.id
_entity.type
_entity.pdbx_description
1 polymer ?
#
loop_
_entity_poly.entity_id
_entity_poly.type
_entity_poly.pdbx_seq_one_letter_code
_entity_poly.pdbx_strand_id
1 'polypeptide(L)'
;MVQAEALPRAFPDNALRGKMTVTQPPEIVLNGQPARLSPGSRIRNVNNTLALSGTLVGQALTVNYTRDSYGLVHEVWILSPNEIAQKRRTTAN
;
A
#
# COMPACT_ATOMS: atom_id res chain seq x y z
N MET A 1 11.50 -20.89 -17.14
CA MET A 1 10.66 -19.72 -16.80
C MET A 1 10.20 -19.88 -15.36
N VAL A 2 10.81 -19.15 -14.42
CA VAL A 2 10.33 -19.17 -13.04
C VAL A 2 9.26 -18.10 -12.91
N GLN A 3 8.00 -18.54 -12.82
CA GLN A 3 6.91 -17.67 -12.39
C GLN A 3 7.20 -17.32 -10.94
N ALA A 4 7.51 -16.05 -10.68
CA ALA A 4 7.59 -15.52 -9.34
C ALA A 4 6.22 -15.74 -8.69
N GLU A 5 6.16 -16.72 -7.81
CA GLU A 5 4.99 -17.07 -7.03
C GLU A 5 4.56 -15.81 -6.29
N ALA A 6 3.37 -15.31 -6.63
CA ALA A 6 2.66 -14.33 -5.84
C ALA A 6 2.31 -15.02 -4.51
N LEU A 7 3.29 -15.08 -3.61
CA LEU A 7 3.14 -15.51 -2.22
C LEU A 7 1.90 -14.78 -1.67
N PRO A 8 1.00 -15.49 -0.97
CA PRO A 8 -0.12 -14.84 -0.30
C PRO A 8 0.47 -13.68 0.50
N ARG A 9 0.07 -12.45 0.19
CA ARG A 9 0.60 -11.28 0.89
C ARG A 9 0.26 -11.48 2.36
N ALA A 10 1.25 -11.88 3.15
CA ALA A 10 1.14 -11.93 4.59
C ALA A 10 1.13 -10.47 5.05
N PHE A 11 -0.06 -9.87 5.00
CA PHE A 11 -0.29 -8.63 5.68
C PHE A 11 -0.21 -8.97 7.17
N PRO A 12 0.68 -8.33 7.95
CA PRO A 12 0.63 -8.47 9.39
C PRO A 12 -0.76 -8.03 9.88
N ASP A 13 -1.25 -8.62 10.97
CA ASP A 13 -2.57 -8.27 11.55
C ASP A 13 -2.68 -6.77 11.88
N ASN A 14 -1.53 -6.12 12.10
CA ASN A 14 -1.41 -4.68 12.33
C ASN A 14 -1.43 -3.81 11.05
N ALA A 15 -1.64 -4.39 9.86
CA ALA A 15 -1.74 -3.64 8.62
C ALA A 15 -3.12 -2.98 8.49
N LEU A 16 -3.15 -1.65 8.53
CA LEU A 16 -4.36 -0.86 8.38
C LEU A 16 -4.64 -0.57 6.91
N ARG A 17 -5.91 -0.69 6.49
CA ARG A 17 -6.33 -0.27 5.16
C ARG A 17 -6.70 1.20 5.15
N GLY A 18 -6.24 1.94 4.15
CA GLY A 18 -6.62 3.34 3.96
C GLY A 18 -6.47 3.81 2.53
N LYS A 19 -7.08 4.96 2.24
CA LYS A 19 -6.88 5.64 0.96
C LYS A 19 -5.66 6.55 1.09
N MET A 20 -4.57 6.21 0.41
CA MET A 20 -3.38 7.05 0.33
C MET A 20 -3.45 7.89 -0.94
N THR A 21 -3.44 9.20 -0.76
CA THR A 21 -3.18 10.16 -1.84
C THR A 21 -1.78 10.67 -1.65
N VAL A 22 -0.90 10.39 -2.60
CA VAL A 22 0.46 10.93 -2.55
C VAL A 22 0.40 12.37 -3.02
N THR A 23 0.65 13.33 -2.12
CA THR A 23 0.69 14.76 -2.47
C THR A 23 2.12 15.19 -2.78
N GLN A 24 3.04 15.00 -1.83
CA GLN A 24 4.43 15.36 -2.01
C GLN A 24 5.33 14.55 -1.06
N PRO A 25 5.99 13.47 -1.52
CA PRO A 25 6.80 12.62 -0.64
C PRO A 25 7.87 13.46 0.09
N PRO A 26 8.09 13.24 1.40
CA PRO A 26 7.56 12.15 2.24
C PRO A 26 6.16 12.39 2.82
N GLU A 27 5.55 13.55 2.56
CA GLU A 27 4.21 13.90 3.03
C GLU A 27 3.12 13.35 2.11
N ILE A 28 2.18 12.62 2.70
CA ILE A 28 1.09 11.94 2.02
C ILE A 28 -0.21 12.22 2.76
N VAL A 29 -1.34 12.09 2.09
CA VAL A 29 -2.65 12.16 2.75
C VAL A 29 -3.19 10.75 2.85
N LEU A 30 -3.36 10.27 4.08
CA LEU A 30 -3.82 8.93 4.38
C LEU A 30 -5.19 9.00 5.05
N ASN A 31 -6.21 8.44 4.42
CA ASN A 31 -7.59 8.49 4.90
C ASN A 31 -8.07 9.92 5.21
N GLY A 32 -7.66 10.90 4.38
CA GLY A 32 -7.98 12.32 4.57
C GLY A 32 -7.14 13.03 5.65
N GLN A 33 -6.23 12.33 6.33
CA GLN A 33 -5.34 12.91 7.33
C GLN A 33 -3.93 13.07 6.76
N PRO A 34 -3.25 14.21 6.98
CA PRO A 34 -1.84 14.35 6.61
C PRO A 34 -1.01 13.34 7.41
N ALA A 35 -0.25 12.52 6.70
CA ALA A 35 0.62 11.49 7.23
C ALA A 35 2.00 11.58 6.58
N ARG A 36 3.01 11.01 7.23
CA ARG A 36 4.38 10.97 6.69
C ARG A 36 4.86 9.55 6.54
N LEU A 37 5.55 9.32 5.44
CA LEU A 37 6.31 8.10 5.20
C LEU A 37 7.58 8.13 6.05
N SER A 38 7.89 7.02 6.70
CA SER A 38 9.18 6.83 7.35
C SER A 38 10.31 6.89 6.31
N PRO A 39 11.52 7.37 6.67
CA PRO A 39 12.66 7.44 5.75
C PRO A 39 13.14 6.08 5.20
N GLY A 40 12.68 4.96 5.75
CA GLY A 40 12.90 3.60 5.24
C GLY A 40 11.65 2.92 4.68
N SER A 41 10.61 3.69 4.32
CA SER A 41 9.31 3.11 3.95
C SER A 41 9.40 2.22 2.72
N ARG A 42 8.86 1.01 2.83
CA ARG A 42 8.79 0.06 1.71
C ARG A 42 7.42 0.08 1.10
N ILE A 43 7.33 0.57 -0.14
CA ILE A 43 6.07 0.62 -0.88
C ILE A 43 6.06 -0.53 -1.86
N ARG A 44 5.14 -1.48 -1.67
CA ARG A 44 4.92 -2.60 -2.59
C ARG A 44 3.75 -2.28 -3.49
N ASN A 45 3.96 -2.33 -4.79
CA ASN A 45 2.90 -2.23 -5.77
C ASN A 45 2.00 -3.47 -5.76
N VAL A 46 1.04 -3.47 -6.67
CA VAL A 46 0.02 -4.48 -6.87
C VAL A 46 0.58 -5.82 -7.42
N ASN A 47 1.78 -5.78 -7.99
CA ASN A 47 2.54 -6.95 -8.45
C ASN A 47 3.54 -7.45 -7.40
N ASN A 48 3.42 -7.01 -6.14
CA ASN A 48 4.35 -7.31 -5.05
C ASN A 48 5.80 -6.84 -5.33
N THR A 49 5.97 -5.87 -6.22
CA THR A 49 7.24 -5.24 -6.56
C THR A 49 7.41 -3.95 -5.75
N LEU A 50 8.64 -3.56 -5.40
CA LEU A 50 8.90 -2.24 -4.82
C LEU A 50 8.53 -1.14 -5.82
N ALA A 51 7.61 -0.27 -5.45
CA ALA A 51 7.28 0.96 -6.17
C ALA A 51 7.91 2.16 -5.46
N LEU A 52 8.23 3.19 -6.23
CA LEU A 52 8.72 4.45 -5.69
C LEU A 52 7.51 5.34 -5.35
N SER A 53 7.50 5.93 -4.15
CA SER A 53 6.48 6.91 -3.75
C SER A 53 6.37 8.06 -4.74
N GLY A 54 7.51 8.50 -5.29
CA GLY A 54 7.60 9.59 -6.26
C GLY A 54 6.82 9.35 -7.55
N THR A 55 6.64 8.10 -7.99
CA THR A 55 5.91 7.81 -9.24
C THR A 55 4.39 7.81 -9.06
N LEU A 56 3.91 7.89 -7.82
CA LEU A 56 2.49 7.78 -7.45
C LEU A 56 1.92 9.13 -7.00
N VAL A 57 2.73 10.19 -7.06
CA VAL A 57 2.36 11.57 -6.73
C VAL A 57 1.16 12.01 -7.57
N GLY A 58 0.15 12.58 -6.92
CA GLY A 58 -1.11 12.99 -7.51
C GLY A 58 -2.15 11.86 -7.66
N GLN A 59 -1.81 10.62 -7.31
CA GLN A 59 -2.73 9.48 -7.42
C GLN A 59 -3.35 9.14 -6.06
N ALA A 60 -4.67 8.96 -6.06
CA ALA A 60 -5.41 8.46 -4.91
C ALA A 60 -5.59 6.94 -5.04
N LEU A 61 -4.82 6.18 -4.26
CA LEU A 61 -4.77 4.72 -4.32
C LEU A 61 -5.21 4.15 -2.98
N THR A 62 -5.93 3.03 -2.97
CA THR A 62 -6.16 2.33 -1.70
C THR A 62 -4.93 1.49 -1.42
N VAL A 63 -4.40 1.64 -0.21
CA VAL A 63 -3.20 0.94 0.24
C VAL A 63 -3.48 0.32 1.61
N ASN A 64 -2.83 -0.80 1.90
CA ASN A 64 -2.62 -1.22 3.27
C ASN A 64 -1.32 -0.58 3.76
N TYR A 65 -1.25 -0.23 5.02
CA TYR A 65 -0.06 0.39 5.59
C TYR A 65 0.10 -0.03 7.05
N THR A 66 1.33 -0.09 7.52
CA THR A 66 1.65 -0.22 8.95
C THR A 66 2.20 1.09 9.46
N ARG A 67 1.85 1.43 10.70
CA ARG A 67 2.44 2.57 11.42
C ARG A 67 3.41 2.04 12.48
N ASP A 68 4.55 2.70 12.59
CA ASP A 68 5.51 2.47 13.66
C ASP A 68 5.05 3.16 14.97
N SER A 69 5.76 2.93 16.08
CA SER A 69 5.50 3.57 17.39
C SER A 69 5.54 5.10 17.32
N TYR A 70 6.28 5.67 16.35
CA TYR A 70 6.29 7.11 16.07
C TYR A 70 5.07 7.61 15.27
N GLY A 71 4.13 6.73 14.91
CA GLY A 71 2.98 7.04 14.06
C GLY A 71 3.32 7.24 12.57
N LEU A 72 4.58 7.02 12.18
CA LEU A 72 5.05 7.09 10.81
C LEU A 72 4.70 5.83 10.04
N VAL A 73 4.38 5.97 8.76
CA VAL A 73 4.08 4.83 7.90
C VAL A 73 5.37 4.08 7.60
N HIS A 74 5.46 2.78 7.89
CA HIS A 74 6.68 1.98 7.74
C HIS A 74 6.62 1.05 6.51
N GLU A 75 5.54 0.31 6.35
CA GLU A 75 5.29 -0.47 5.14
C GLU A 75 3.99 -0.02 4.49
N VAL A 76 3.98 -0.03 3.15
CA VAL A 76 2.80 0.29 2.35
C VAL A 76 2.64 -0.78 1.28
N TRP A 77 1.43 -1.28 1.13
CA TRP A 77 1.06 -2.20 0.07
C TRP A 77 -0.06 -1.58 -0.74
N ILE A 78 0.20 -1.27 -2.00
CA ILE A 78 -0.79 -0.70 -2.90
C ILE A 78 -1.73 -1.81 -3.36
N LEU A 79 -3.02 -1.52 -3.29
CA LEU A 79 -4.08 -2.31 -3.93
C LEU A 79 -4.44 -1.64 -5.26
N SER A 80 -4.55 -2.42 -6.32
CA SER A 80 -4.94 -1.88 -7.63
C SER A 80 -6.33 -1.29 -7.53
N PRO A 81 -6.66 -0.17 -8.21
CA PRO A 81 -8.05 0.21 -8.46
C PRO A 81 -8.84 -0.94 -9.06
N ASN A 82 -8.20 -1.73 -9.92
CA ASN A 82 -8.77 -2.95 -10.46
C ASN A 82 -8.93 -4.09 -9.44
N GLU A 83 -8.18 -4.16 -8.33
CA GLU A 83 -8.36 -5.12 -7.21
C GLU A 83 -9.33 -4.59 -6.16
N ILE A 84 -9.45 -3.26 -6.04
CA ILE A 84 -10.47 -2.60 -5.22
C ILE A 84 -11.84 -2.76 -5.91
N ALA A 85 -11.87 -2.67 -7.25
CA ALA A 85 -13.06 -2.85 -8.08
C ALA A 85 -13.34 -4.33 -8.42
N GLN A 86 -12.32 -5.15 -8.67
CA GLN A 86 -12.47 -6.61 -8.70
C GLN A 86 -12.63 -7.07 -7.26
N LYS A 87 -13.88 -7.22 -6.81
CA LYS A 87 -14.26 -8.30 -5.90
C LYS A 87 -13.66 -9.60 -6.47
N ARG A 88 -12.44 -9.98 -6.06
CA ARG A 88 -12.00 -11.36 -6.25
C ARG A 88 -12.98 -12.22 -5.47
N ARG A 89 -13.49 -13.22 -6.19
CA ARG A 89 -14.48 -14.21 -5.75
C ARG A 89 -14.19 -14.59 -4.31
N THR A 90 -15.22 -14.53 -3.47
CA THR A 90 -15.21 -15.32 -2.23
C THR A 90 -14.73 -16.72 -2.59
N THR A 91 -13.89 -17.29 -1.74
CA THR A 91 -13.53 -18.71 -1.81
C THR A 91 -14.79 -19.50 -2.12
N ALA A 92 -14.80 -20.18 -3.27
CA ALA A 92 -15.79 -21.20 -3.53
C ALA A 92 -15.58 -22.27 -2.46
N ASN A 93 -16.56 -22.45 -1.59
CA ASN A 93 -16.71 -23.63 -0.77
C ASN A 93 -18.19 -23.99 -0.72
#